data_AF-A0A3D2R446-F1
#
_entry.id   AF-A0A3D2R446-F1
#
_cell.length_a   1.000
_cell.length_b   1.000
_cell.length_c   1.000
_cell.angle_alpha   90.00
_cell.angle_beta   90.00
_cell.angle_gamma   90.00
#
_symmetry.space_group_name_H-M   'P 1'
#
loop_
_entity.id
_entity.type
_entity.pdbx_description
1 polymer ?
#
loop_
_entity_poly.entity_id
_entity_poly.type
_entity_poly.pdbx_seq_one_letter_code
_entity_poly.pdbx_strand_id
1 'polypeptide(L)' 'RAYVAKLLKFDSVMANSIDAVSDRDFLIEFNFSASLLMTHLSRWSEELIMWS' A
#
# COMPACT_ATOMS: atom_id res chain seq x y z
N ARG A 1 19.08 -12.32 10.79
CA ARG A 1 18.11 -11.62 9.90
C ARG A 1 17.16 -12.61 9.22
N ALA A 2 17.66 -13.65 8.53
CA ALA A 2 16.81 -14.68 7.88
C ALA A 2 15.84 -15.42 8.83
N TYR A 3 16.29 -15.80 10.03
CA TYR A 3 15.41 -16.43 11.04
C TYR A 3 14.21 -15.55 11.41
N VAL A 4 14.44 -14.25 11.62
CA VAL A 4 13.40 -13.28 11.97
C VAL A 4 12.46 -13.03 10.79
N ALA A 5 12.98 -12.92 9.56
CA ALA A 5 12.15 -12.80 8.36
C ALA A 5 11.20 -14.00 8.20
N LYS A 6 11.69 -15.23 8.43
CA LYS A 6 10.85 -16.44 8.42
C LYS A 6 9.77 -16.41 9.50
N LEU A 7 10.11 -15.97 10.72
CA LEU A 7 9.15 -15.88 11.83
C LEU A 7 8.03 -14.86 11.52
N LEU A 8 8.39 -13.74 10.88
CA LEU A 8 7.48 -12.67 10.49
C LEU A 8 6.80 -12.90 9.13
N LYS A 9 7.09 -14.03 8.46
CA LYS A 9 6.56 -14.40 7.14
C LYS A 9 6.87 -13.38 6.03
N PHE A 10 8.01 -12.73 6.12
CA PHE A 10 8.56 -11.96 5.00
C PHE A 10 9.25 -12.90 4.01
N ASP A 11 9.06 -12.67 2.72
CA ASP A 11 9.63 -13.50 1.65
C ASP A 11 11.16 -13.44 1.61
N SER A 12 11.74 -12.27 1.91
CA SER A 12 13.20 -12.08 1.95
C SER A 12 13.62 -10.95 2.90
N VAL A 13 14.94 -10.81 3.10
CA VAL A 13 15.53 -9.73 3.89
C VAL A 13 16.04 -8.66 2.91
N MET A 14 15.79 -7.38 3.21
CA MET A 14 16.33 -6.26 2.44
C MET A 14 17.87 -6.32 2.36
N ALA A 15 18.42 -6.10 1.16
CA ALA A 15 19.85 -6.20 0.90
C ALA A 15 20.65 -5.03 1.49
N ASN A 16 20.04 -3.84 1.58
CA ASN A 16 20.68 -2.63 2.06
C ASN A 16 19.98 -2.14 3.33
N SER A 17 20.75 -1.93 4.42
CA SER A 17 20.20 -1.51 5.70
C SER A 17 19.82 -0.03 5.76
N ILE A 18 20.48 0.82 4.98
CA ILE A 18 20.13 2.25 4.88
C ILE A 18 18.77 2.35 4.19
N ASP A 19 18.64 1.64 3.07
CA ASP A 19 17.39 1.55 2.32
C ASP A 19 16.26 0.98 3.19
N ALA A 20 16.49 -0.13 3.89
CA ALA A 20 15.47 -0.75 4.74
C ALA A 20 14.91 0.15 5.85
N VAL A 21 15.65 1.17 6.32
CA VAL A 21 15.15 2.10 7.34
C VAL A 21 14.54 3.37 6.74
N SER A 22 14.98 3.79 5.56
CA SER A 22 14.50 4.98 4.88
C SER A 22 13.37 4.74 3.87
N ASP A 23 13.25 3.52 3.33
CA ASP A 23 12.28 3.17 2.29
C ASP A 23 10.85 3.33 2.78
N ARG A 24 10.05 4.06 1.99
CA ARG A 24 8.62 4.33 2.21
C ARG A 24 7.82 4.13 0.92
N ASP A 25 8.41 3.58 -0.12
CA ASP A 25 7.79 3.49 -1.45
C ASP A 25 6.51 2.65 -1.39
N PHE A 26 6.49 1.60 -0.56
CA PHE A 26 5.28 0.78 -0.35
C PHE A 26 4.08 1.59 0.19
N LEU A 27 4.32 2.62 1.01
CA LEU A 27 3.25 3.50 1.51
C LEU A 27 2.74 4.43 0.41
N ILE A 28 3.65 4.90 -0.43
CA ILE A 28 3.31 5.77 -1.56
C ILE A 28 2.47 5.00 -2.58
N GLU A 29 2.87 3.78 -2.94
CA GLU A 29 2.11 2.90 -3.85
C GLU A 29 0.75 2.51 -3.27
N PHE A 30 0.70 2.19 -1.98
CA PHE A 30 -0.57 1.94 -1.28
C PHE A 30 -1.49 3.16 -1.36
N ASN A 31 -0.96 4.34 -1.06
CA ASN A 31 -1.76 5.57 -1.08
C ASN A 31 -2.21 5.95 -2.48
N PHE A 32 -1.39 5.72 -3.51
CA PHE A 32 -1.77 5.87 -4.91
C PHE A 32 -2.95 4.97 -5.26
N SER A 33 -2.87 3.68 -4.91
CA SER A 33 -3.93 2.70 -5.15
C SER A 33 -5.21 3.06 -4.42
N ALA A 34 -5.10 3.48 -3.15
CA ALA A 34 -6.23 3.93 -2.35
C ALA A 34 -6.87 5.21 -2.92
N SER A 35 -6.08 6.18 -3.38
CA SER A 35 -6.57 7.42 -3.99
C SER A 35 -7.30 7.16 -5.31
N LEU A 36 -6.79 6.22 -6.11
CA LEU A 36 -7.45 5.79 -7.34
C LEU A 36 -8.78 5.09 -7.04
N LEU A 37 -8.79 4.19 -6.06
CA LEU A 37 -10.03 3.55 -5.58
C LEU A 37 -11.05 4.60 -5.12
N MET A 38 -10.63 5.58 -4.31
CA MET A 38 -11.50 6.67 -3.85
C MET A 38 -12.03 7.52 -5.01
N THR A 39 -11.25 7.73 -6.06
CA THR A 39 -11.71 8.42 -7.28
C THR A 39 -12.83 7.64 -7.96
N HIS A 40 -12.70 6.31 -8.07
CA HIS A 40 -13.75 5.45 -8.61
C HIS A 40 -15.00 5.44 -7.71
N LEU A 41 -14.81 5.33 -6.38
CA LEU A 41 -15.91 5.36 -5.41
C LEU A 41 -16.64 6.70 -5.39
N SER A 42 -15.95 7.81 -5.62
CA SER A 42 -16.55 9.15 -5.72
C SER A 42 -17.55 9.21 -6.88
N ARG A 43 -17.14 8.76 -8.07
CA ARG A 43 -18.03 8.69 -9.24
C ARG A 43 -19.21 7.75 -9.02
N TRP A 44 -18.97 6.61 -8.38
CA TRP A 44 -20.06 5.69 -8.06
C TRP A 44 -21.05 6.29 -7.05
N SER A 45 -20.56 7.07 -6.08
CA SER A 45 -21.40 7.78 -5.11
C SER A 45 -22.25 8.86 -5.79
N GLU A 46 -21.72 9.54 -6.80
CA GLU A 46 -22.47 10.52 -7.61
C GLU A 46 -23.70 9.88 -8.28
N GLU A 47 -23.54 8.70 -8.88
CA GLU A 47 -24.66 7.94 -9.47
C GLU A 47 -25.72 7.57 -8.41
N LEU A 48 -25.29 7.13 -7.22
CA LEU A 48 -26.21 6.79 -6.13
C LEU A 48 -26.97 8.03 -5.61
N ILE A 49 -26.31 9.17 -5.50
CA ILE A 49 -26.94 10.43 -5.07
C ILE A 49 -28.02 10.86 -6.09
N MET A 50 -27.75 10.71 -7.38
CA MET A 50 -28.72 11.03 -8.44
C MET A 50 -29.96 10.13 -8.43
N TRP A 51 -29.87 8.92 -7.86
CA TRP A 51 -30.99 8.00 -7.71
C TRP A 51 -31.78 8.17 -6.40
N SER A 52 -31.28 8.97 -5.45
CA SER A 52 -31.97 9.28 -4.19
C SER A 52 -32.94 10.45 -4.33
#